data_AF-A0A1A7Z4M5-F1
#
_entry.id   AF-A0A1A7Z4M5-F1
#
_cell.length_a   1.000
_cell.length_b   1.000
_cell.length_c   1.000
_cell.angle_alpha   90.00
_cell.angle_beta   90.00
_cell.angle_gamma   90.00
#
_symmetry.space_group_name_H-M   'P 1'
#
loop_
_entity.id
_entity.type
_entity.pdbx_description
1 polymer ?
#
loop_
_entity_poly.entity_id
_entity_poly.type
_entity_poly.pdbx_seq_one_letter_code
_entity_poly.pdbx_strand_id
1 'polypeptide(L)'
;SSGVSGAQRRAQALRLGVLIMELEKTLQSGSCREKELKALEHQVLHLVTILKNDLSLLKTSSSEETLAVEEVLGSFDFLSHDLTADDDTSCLGSLRLKDSGISSFQQSTLKSLGLLSKDSQSASEEELVITPLTSGNWGLDQALETHLDICCILLQMIPTTDFSPSRRELLEEISIQTQVLDRVSCLLLETNDNISAEEILPKAQRSRDTLLFWQECVNSSSSPFFCHVDDFSRMLKKRYTHKVKAKQPGQSDKVFSRLLQQLQVACRLLPCSRSVCSPERVSVFQLSAYLKRWSFQDLGEHISRLSGEEYILSALNGPKRRRALNKLRGRGISELLPLGFTLQTLGALLIDSNHRVCKAASSCVCRAAGCKSFKNKAVVFYTESLRSSDVLIQLGSCLALKCLRATESVDHISDLWRSEDEDLRGAARETVLSFGKKGHEAFQRMDQLFTEMQEEAYKNQETEITIL
;
A
#
# COMPACT_ATOMS: atom_id res chain seq x y z
N SER A 1 16.15 -27.64 -11.10
CA SER A 1 15.05 -26.67 -11.32
C SER A 1 13.75 -27.34 -10.89
N SER A 2 13.25 -27.04 -9.69
CA SER A 2 11.89 -27.43 -9.32
C SER A 2 10.92 -26.52 -10.06
N GLY A 3 10.29 -27.01 -11.13
CA GLY A 3 9.29 -26.24 -11.86
C GLY A 3 8.15 -25.81 -10.94
N VAL A 4 7.65 -24.59 -11.11
CA VAL A 4 6.45 -24.10 -10.41
C VAL A 4 5.29 -25.05 -10.70
N SER A 5 4.59 -25.51 -9.66
CA SER A 5 3.54 -26.51 -9.83
C SER A 5 2.32 -25.93 -10.56
N GLY A 6 1.59 -26.76 -11.30
CA GLY A 6 0.35 -26.34 -11.96
C GLY A 6 -0.69 -25.78 -10.97
N ALA A 7 -0.69 -26.26 -9.72
CA ALA A 7 -1.53 -25.73 -8.65
C ALA A 7 -1.15 -24.30 -8.26
N GLN A 8 0.15 -23.99 -8.15
CA GLN A 8 0.63 -22.64 -7.86
C GLN A 8 0.27 -21.65 -8.97
N ARG A 9 0.41 -22.04 -10.24
CA ARG A 9 -0.02 -21.21 -11.38
C ARG A 9 -1.52 -20.92 -11.37
N ARG A 10 -2.36 -21.93 -11.10
CA ARG A 10 -3.81 -21.74 -10.98
C ARG A 10 -4.18 -20.83 -9.81
N ALA A 11 -3.55 -21.02 -8.65
CA ALA A 11 -3.78 -20.15 -7.50
C ALA A 11 -3.43 -18.69 -7.84
N GLN A 12 -2.27 -18.45 -8.47
CA GLN A 12 -1.87 -17.11 -8.91
C GLN A 12 -2.90 -16.49 -9.86
N ALA A 13 -3.37 -17.24 -10.85
CA ALA A 13 -4.34 -16.73 -11.81
C ALA A 13 -5.68 -16.34 -11.15
N LEU A 14 -6.10 -17.09 -10.12
CA LEU A 14 -7.27 -16.74 -9.32
C LEU A 14 -7.03 -15.48 -8.48
N ARG A 15 -5.84 -15.31 -7.88
CA ARG A 15 -5.50 -14.09 -7.10
C ARG A 15 -5.56 -12.84 -7.99
N LEU A 16 -5.04 -12.93 -9.22
CA LEU A 16 -5.16 -11.83 -10.18
C LEU A 16 -6.63 -11.51 -10.51
N GLY A 17 -7.46 -12.54 -10.74
CA GLY A 17 -8.90 -12.37 -10.95
C GLY A 17 -9.61 -11.68 -9.79
N VAL A 18 -9.28 -12.03 -8.55
CA VAL A 18 -9.83 -11.41 -7.33
C VAL A 18 -9.47 -9.92 -7.25
N LEU A 19 -8.18 -9.59 -7.41
CA LEU A 19 -7.71 -8.21 -7.30
C LEU A 19 -8.33 -7.32 -8.38
N ILE A 20 -8.43 -7.81 -9.61
CA ILE A 20 -9.11 -7.11 -10.70
C ILE A 20 -10.58 -6.83 -10.35
N MET A 21 -11.30 -7.84 -9.87
CA MET A 21 -12.71 -7.69 -9.49
C MET A 21 -12.87 -6.67 -8.35
N GLU A 22 -11.98 -6.67 -7.36
CA GLU A 22 -11.96 -5.67 -6.29
C GLU A 22 -11.73 -4.25 -6.82
N LEU A 23 -10.78 -4.07 -7.74
CA LEU A 23 -10.49 -2.79 -8.38
C LEU A 23 -11.69 -2.30 -9.20
N GLU A 24 -12.26 -3.14 -10.06
CA GLU A 24 -13.43 -2.80 -10.88
C GLU A 24 -14.61 -2.38 -9.99
N LYS A 25 -14.92 -3.14 -8.94
CA LYS A 25 -15.98 -2.81 -7.98
C LYS A 25 -15.72 -1.46 -7.31
N THR A 26 -14.50 -1.23 -6.84
CA THR A 26 -14.14 0.00 -6.10
C THR A 26 -14.21 1.22 -7.01
N LEU A 27 -13.72 1.10 -8.25
CA LEU A 27 -13.73 2.17 -9.24
C LEU A 27 -15.15 2.50 -9.76
N GLN A 28 -16.01 1.49 -9.94
CA GLN A 28 -17.41 1.67 -10.36
C GLN A 28 -18.30 2.26 -9.27
N SER A 29 -18.06 1.91 -8.00
CA SER A 29 -18.86 2.40 -6.86
C SER A 29 -18.60 3.87 -6.52
N GLY A 30 -17.47 4.44 -6.97
CA GLY A 30 -17.12 5.84 -6.75
C GLY A 30 -17.50 6.72 -7.95
N SER A 31 -18.10 7.89 -7.71
CA SER A 31 -18.15 8.95 -8.73
C SER A 31 -16.72 9.47 -8.94
N CYS A 32 -15.99 8.80 -9.82
CA CYS A 32 -14.60 9.05 -10.14
C CYS A 32 -14.46 10.41 -10.87
N ARG A 33 -14.25 11.50 -10.12
CA ARG A 33 -14.10 12.86 -10.68
C ARG A 33 -12.66 13.20 -11.05
N GLU A 34 -11.69 12.57 -10.40
CA GLU A 34 -10.27 12.86 -10.55
C GLU A 34 -9.68 12.13 -11.77
N LYS A 35 -8.83 12.82 -12.53
CA LYS A 35 -8.28 12.30 -13.79
C LYS A 35 -7.41 11.07 -13.58
N GLU A 36 -6.69 10.99 -12.44
CA GLU A 36 -5.80 9.89 -12.10
C GLU A 36 -6.59 8.60 -11.86
N LEU A 37 -7.74 8.70 -11.18
CA LEU A 37 -8.63 7.56 -10.95
C LEU A 37 -9.28 7.07 -12.26
N LYS A 38 -9.70 7.98 -13.15
CA LYS A 38 -10.22 7.62 -14.48
C LYS A 38 -9.15 6.95 -15.35
N ALA A 39 -7.91 7.43 -15.28
CA ALA A 39 -6.80 6.83 -15.99
C ALA A 39 -6.50 5.42 -15.47
N LEU A 40 -6.55 5.22 -14.15
CA LEU A 40 -6.42 3.89 -13.55
C LEU A 40 -7.55 2.96 -14.02
N GLU A 41 -8.81 3.42 -14.00
CA GLU A 41 -9.97 2.64 -14.46
C GLU A 41 -9.83 2.19 -15.91
N HIS A 42 -9.49 3.12 -16.82
CA HIS A 42 -9.23 2.79 -18.21
C HIS A 42 -8.10 1.75 -18.34
N GLN A 43 -7.03 1.91 -17.57
CA GLN A 43 -5.89 1.01 -17.63
C GLN A 43 -6.21 -0.39 -17.10
N VAL A 44 -6.99 -0.49 -16.02
CA VAL A 44 -7.47 -1.77 -15.48
C VAL A 44 -8.34 -2.49 -16.52
N LEU A 45 -9.32 -1.79 -17.11
CA LEU A 45 -10.18 -2.38 -18.13
C LEU A 45 -9.39 -2.84 -19.37
N HIS A 46 -8.42 -2.04 -19.80
CA HIS A 46 -7.53 -2.40 -20.90
C HIS A 46 -6.71 -3.66 -20.59
N LEU A 47 -6.10 -3.73 -19.41
CA LEU A 47 -5.33 -4.88 -18.96
C LEU A 47 -6.19 -6.15 -18.88
N VAL A 48 -7.42 -6.05 -18.35
CA VAL A 48 -8.36 -7.18 -18.28
C VAL A 48 -8.68 -7.72 -19.67
N THR A 49 -8.85 -6.84 -20.65
CA THR A 49 -9.11 -7.22 -22.03
C THR A 49 -7.95 -8.03 -22.61
N ILE A 50 -6.70 -7.59 -22.38
CA ILE A 50 -5.50 -8.30 -22.83
C ILE A 50 -5.42 -9.69 -22.17
N LEU A 51 -5.50 -9.75 -20.84
CA LEU A 51 -5.35 -11.01 -20.09
C LEU A 51 -6.43 -12.05 -20.44
N LYS A 52 -7.67 -11.61 -20.73
CA LYS A 52 -8.75 -12.51 -21.16
C LYS A 52 -8.50 -13.06 -22.57
N ASN A 53 -7.94 -12.24 -23.47
CA ASN A 53 -7.62 -12.66 -24.83
C ASN A 53 -6.43 -13.63 -24.85
N ASP A 54 -5.38 -13.38 -24.08
CA ASP A 54 -4.24 -14.30 -24.00
C ASP A 54 -4.65 -15.65 -23.39
N LEU A 55 -5.56 -15.65 -22.41
CA LEU A 55 -6.12 -16.88 -21.85
C LEU A 55 -6.90 -17.69 -22.89
N SER A 56 -7.61 -17.04 -23.81
CA SER A 56 -8.34 -17.74 -24.87
C SER A 56 -7.38 -18.35 -25.91
N LEU A 57 -6.30 -17.65 -26.26
CA LEU A 57 -5.24 -18.13 -27.15
C LEU A 57 -4.45 -19.32 -26.55
N LEU A 58 -4.21 -19.32 -25.24
CA LEU A 58 -3.59 -20.44 -24.53
C LEU A 58 -4.51 -21.68 -24.46
N LYS A 59 -5.83 -21.48 -24.41
CA LYS A 59 -6.81 -22.59 -24.47
C LYS A 59 -6.85 -23.24 -25.85
N THR A 60 -6.71 -22.47 -26.94
CA THR A 60 -6.69 -23.02 -28.31
C THR A 60 -5.41 -23.75 -28.67
N SER A 61 -4.31 -23.51 -27.95
CA SER A 61 -3.03 -24.21 -28.17
C SER A 61 -2.86 -25.46 -27.28
N SER A 62 -3.70 -25.63 -26.25
CA SER A 62 -3.75 -26.83 -25.40
C SER A 62 -4.72 -27.90 -25.91
N SER A 63 -5.48 -27.65 -26.98
CA SER A 63 -6.31 -28.66 -27.64
C SER A 63 -5.48 -29.44 -28.66
N GLU A 64 -4.42 -30.10 -28.22
CA GLU A 64 -4.05 -31.36 -28.85
C GLU A 64 -4.97 -32.44 -28.26
N GLU A 65 -5.92 -32.78 -29.11
CA GLU A 65 -6.90 -33.85 -29.09
C GLU A 65 -6.35 -35.18 -28.56
N THR A 66 -6.29 -35.39 -27.25
CA THR A 66 -6.30 -36.76 -26.70
C THR A 66 -7.72 -37.30 -26.79
N LEU A 67 -8.01 -37.96 -27.91
CA LEU A 67 -9.12 -38.90 -28.06
C LEU A 67 -9.04 -39.96 -26.94
N ALA A 68 -9.77 -39.75 -25.86
CA ALA A 68 -10.06 -40.80 -24.89
C ALA A 68 -11.10 -41.75 -25.52
N VAL A 69 -10.61 -42.75 -26.25
CA VAL A 69 -11.39 -43.94 -26.60
C VAL A 69 -11.40 -44.83 -25.37
N GLU A 70 -12.38 -44.66 -24.48
CA GLU A 70 -12.76 -45.68 -23.49
C GLU A 70 -14.05 -45.23 -22.79
N GLU A 71 -15.20 -45.61 -23.35
CA GLU A 71 -16.46 -45.94 -22.65
C GLU A 71 -17.58 -46.24 -23.67
N VAL A 72 -17.43 -47.30 -24.47
CA VAL A 72 -18.55 -47.89 -25.25
C VAL A 72 -18.56 -49.42 -25.13
N LEU A 73 -18.23 -49.96 -23.95
CA LEU A 73 -18.39 -51.39 -23.64
C LEU A 73 -19.08 -51.59 -22.28
N GLY A 74 -20.23 -50.94 -22.10
CA GLY A 74 -21.04 -51.06 -20.89
C GLY A 74 -22.53 -51.30 -21.13
N SER A 75 -22.94 -51.69 -22.35
CA SER A 75 -24.34 -52.01 -22.66
C SER A 75 -24.48 -53.36 -23.36
N PHE A 76 -24.08 -54.42 -22.67
CA PHE A 76 -24.57 -55.77 -22.96
C PHE A 76 -24.81 -56.46 -21.62
N ASP A 77 -26.05 -56.37 -21.14
CA ASP A 77 -26.55 -57.27 -20.12
C ASP A 77 -27.74 -58.02 -20.73
N PHE A 78 -27.42 -59.17 -21.34
CA PHE A 78 -28.36 -60.06 -21.99
C PHE A 78 -28.47 -61.34 -21.14
N LEU A 79 -29.59 -61.45 -20.43
CA LEU A 79 -30.17 -62.66 -19.84
C LEU A 79 -29.20 -63.61 -19.10
N SER A 80 -29.17 -63.49 -17.78
CA SER A 80 -29.10 -64.68 -16.92
C SER A 80 -30.27 -64.66 -15.94
N HIS A 81 -31.21 -65.55 -16.21
CA HIS A 81 -32.35 -65.87 -15.37
C HIS A 81 -31.92 -66.62 -14.09
N ASP A 82 -32.71 -66.36 -13.05
CA ASP A 82 -33.33 -67.35 -12.18
C ASP A 82 -32.72 -67.73 -10.82
N LEU A 83 -33.56 -67.42 -9.79
CA LEU A 83 -33.81 -68.14 -8.53
C LEU A 83 -32.70 -67.97 -7.46
N THR A 84 -32.92 -67.40 -6.27
CA THR A 84 -33.99 -67.68 -5.27
C THR A 84 -34.09 -66.61 -4.16
N ALA A 85 -35.34 -66.27 -3.78
CA ALA A 85 -35.92 -65.99 -2.44
C ALA A 85 -35.19 -65.13 -1.36
N ASP A 86 -36.01 -64.23 -0.76
CA ASP A 86 -35.93 -63.56 0.56
C ASP A 86 -34.77 -62.57 0.81
N ASP A 87 -34.93 -61.39 1.42
CA ASP A 87 -36.08 -60.67 2.00
C ASP A 87 -35.64 -59.20 2.21
N ASP A 88 -36.56 -58.29 1.91
CA ASP A 88 -36.79 -56.94 2.43
C ASP A 88 -35.70 -55.84 2.64
N THR A 89 -35.84 -54.81 1.80
CA THR A 89 -35.92 -53.37 2.10
C THR A 89 -34.70 -52.59 2.64
N SER A 90 -34.08 -51.79 1.77
CA SER A 90 -34.42 -50.35 1.71
C SER A 90 -33.81 -49.69 0.47
N CYS A 91 -34.67 -49.10 -0.34
CA CYS A 91 -34.33 -48.27 -1.48
C CYS A 91 -34.06 -46.83 -1.00
N LEU A 92 -32.83 -46.35 -1.15
CA LEU A 92 -32.59 -44.92 -1.36
C LEU A 92 -31.60 -44.76 -2.51
N GLY A 93 -32.15 -44.27 -3.62
CA GLY A 93 -31.46 -44.11 -4.88
C GLY A 93 -30.27 -43.17 -4.78
N SER A 94 -29.15 -43.65 -5.32
CA SER A 94 -27.99 -42.86 -5.70
C SER A 94 -28.40 -41.83 -6.77
N LEU A 95 -28.78 -40.63 -6.35
CA LEU A 95 -28.79 -39.46 -7.22
C LEU A 95 -27.35 -39.10 -7.56
N ARG A 96 -26.96 -39.41 -8.81
CA ARG A 96 -25.75 -38.89 -9.44
C ARG A 96 -25.86 -37.35 -9.51
N LEU A 97 -25.21 -36.67 -8.57
CA LEU A 97 -24.87 -35.25 -8.69
C LEU A 97 -23.73 -35.12 -9.71
N LYS A 98 -24.10 -35.04 -10.99
CA LYS A 98 -23.30 -34.37 -12.02
C LYS A 98 -23.74 -32.91 -12.02
N ASP A 99 -23.00 -32.09 -11.28
CA ASP A 99 -22.70 -30.65 -11.51
C ASP A 99 -22.22 -30.03 -10.19
N SER A 100 -21.33 -29.02 -10.27
CA SER A 100 -20.79 -28.18 -9.17
C SER A 100 -19.42 -28.51 -8.54
N GLY A 101 -18.51 -29.20 -9.26
CA GLY A 101 -17.14 -29.43 -8.78
C GLY A 101 -16.17 -28.23 -8.87
N ILE A 102 -16.49 -27.19 -9.65
CA ILE A 102 -15.54 -26.10 -9.95
C ILE A 102 -15.69 -24.91 -8.98
N SER A 103 -16.92 -24.56 -8.58
CA SER A 103 -17.15 -23.38 -7.74
C SER A 103 -16.80 -23.63 -6.26
N SER A 104 -17.11 -24.82 -5.73
CA SER A 104 -16.73 -25.22 -4.36
C SER A 104 -15.20 -25.27 -4.16
N PHE A 105 -14.47 -25.66 -5.20
CA PHE A 105 -13.00 -25.66 -5.21
C PHE A 105 -12.41 -24.24 -5.28
N GLN A 106 -13.02 -23.35 -6.07
CA GLN A 106 -12.65 -21.93 -6.09
C GLN A 106 -12.89 -21.29 -4.73
N GLN A 107 -14.05 -21.50 -4.12
CA GLN A 107 -14.40 -20.88 -2.84
C GLN A 107 -13.50 -21.36 -1.69
N SER A 108 -13.15 -22.65 -1.63
CA SER A 108 -12.21 -23.20 -0.65
C SER A 108 -10.77 -22.70 -0.86
N THR A 109 -10.35 -22.53 -2.11
CA THR A 109 -9.04 -21.94 -2.46
C THR A 109 -9.00 -20.46 -2.07
N LEU A 110 -10.06 -19.70 -2.34
CA LEU A 110 -10.16 -18.27 -2.00
C LEU A 110 -10.18 -18.03 -0.48
N LYS A 111 -10.87 -18.90 0.29
CA LYS A 111 -10.84 -18.90 1.76
C LYS A 111 -9.45 -19.25 2.30
N SER A 112 -8.77 -20.23 1.70
CA SER A 112 -7.40 -20.63 2.10
C SER A 112 -6.34 -19.57 1.80
N LEU A 113 -6.58 -18.74 0.77
CA LEU A 113 -5.72 -17.61 0.39
C LEU A 113 -6.02 -16.33 1.20
N GLY A 114 -6.97 -16.36 2.14
CA GLY A 114 -7.36 -15.21 2.95
C GLY A 114 -8.08 -14.10 2.19
N LEU A 115 -8.62 -14.41 1.00
CA LEU A 115 -9.23 -13.44 0.08
C LEU A 115 -10.75 -13.31 0.26
N LEU A 116 -11.36 -14.14 1.10
CA LEU A 116 -12.75 -14.03 1.55
C LEU A 116 -12.76 -13.86 3.07
N SER A 117 -13.43 -12.81 3.57
CA SER A 117 -13.63 -12.57 5.00
C SER A 117 -14.42 -13.71 5.65
N LYS A 118 -14.07 -14.06 6.90
CA LYS A 118 -14.82 -15.05 7.70
C LYS A 118 -16.19 -14.56 8.17
N ASP A 119 -16.44 -13.25 8.11
CA ASP A 119 -17.62 -12.62 8.72
C ASP A 119 -18.78 -12.37 7.73
N SER A 120 -18.65 -12.77 6.46
CA SER A 120 -19.74 -12.67 5.49
C SER A 120 -20.64 -13.92 5.53
N GLN A 121 -21.42 -14.05 6.61
CA GLN A 121 -22.51 -15.03 6.72
C GLN A 121 -23.89 -14.36 6.69
N SER A 122 -24.14 -13.41 5.78
CA SER A 122 -25.50 -12.96 5.49
C SER A 122 -25.55 -12.00 4.30
N ALA A 123 -25.64 -12.54 3.09
CA ALA A 123 -26.32 -11.91 1.94
C ALA A 123 -26.36 -12.97 0.83
N SER A 124 -27.49 -13.06 0.12
CA SER A 124 -27.76 -13.96 -1.00
C SER A 124 -26.52 -14.29 -1.84
N GLU A 125 -26.18 -15.57 -1.90
CA GLU A 125 -25.06 -16.11 -2.69
C GLU A 125 -25.35 -15.95 -4.19
N GLU A 126 -25.18 -14.74 -4.71
CA GLU A 126 -24.81 -14.57 -6.11
C GLU A 126 -23.35 -15.03 -6.20
N GLU A 127 -23.18 -16.28 -6.59
CA GLU A 127 -21.91 -16.97 -6.74
C GLU A 127 -21.02 -16.18 -7.71
N LEU A 128 -20.21 -15.25 -7.18
CA LEU A 128 -19.28 -14.44 -7.98
C LEU A 128 -18.26 -15.37 -8.64
N VAL A 129 -18.55 -15.76 -9.88
CA VAL A 129 -17.65 -16.58 -10.69
C VAL A 129 -16.39 -15.77 -10.99
N ILE A 130 -15.34 -16.00 -10.21
CA ILE A 130 -14.05 -15.33 -10.39
C ILE A 130 -13.37 -15.91 -11.63
N THR A 131 -13.24 -15.08 -12.66
CA THR A 131 -12.52 -15.47 -13.88
C THR A 131 -11.01 -15.50 -13.59
N PRO A 132 -10.33 -16.65 -13.71
CA PRO A 132 -8.88 -16.70 -13.57
C PRO A 132 -8.22 -15.90 -14.71
N LEU A 133 -7.23 -15.08 -14.39
CA LEU A 133 -6.49 -14.25 -15.33
C LEU A 133 -5.01 -14.57 -15.24
N THR A 134 -4.32 -14.70 -16.38
CA THR A 134 -2.86 -14.89 -16.41
C THR A 134 -2.28 -14.26 -17.65
N SER A 135 -1.05 -13.78 -17.51
CA SER A 135 -0.21 -13.26 -18.57
C SER A 135 0.49 -14.38 -19.36
N GLY A 136 0.37 -15.64 -18.93
CA GLY A 136 1.17 -16.77 -19.42
C GLY A 136 2.62 -16.79 -18.89
N ASN A 137 3.12 -15.68 -18.35
CA ASN A 137 4.43 -15.58 -17.72
C ASN A 137 4.31 -15.53 -16.19
N TRP A 138 4.79 -16.60 -15.52
CA TRP A 138 4.73 -16.72 -14.07
C TRP A 138 5.32 -15.51 -13.34
N GLY A 139 6.49 -15.02 -13.77
CA GLY A 139 7.13 -13.91 -13.07
C GLY A 139 6.43 -12.58 -13.27
N LEU A 140 5.84 -12.36 -14.44
CA LEU A 140 5.02 -11.19 -14.70
C LEU A 140 3.71 -11.24 -13.91
N ASP A 141 3.05 -12.40 -13.81
CA ASP A 141 1.87 -12.60 -12.97
C ASP A 141 2.15 -12.28 -11.50
N GLN A 142 3.34 -12.64 -11.00
CA GLN A 142 3.78 -12.35 -9.64
C GLN A 142 4.03 -10.85 -9.41
N ALA A 143 4.67 -10.18 -10.36
CA ALA A 143 4.86 -8.75 -10.29
C ALA A 143 3.53 -8.00 -10.41
N LEU A 144 2.65 -8.42 -11.32
CA LEU A 144 1.35 -7.81 -11.55
C LEU A 144 0.46 -7.88 -10.30
N GLU A 145 0.42 -9.02 -9.61
CA GLU A 145 -0.30 -9.16 -8.35
C GLU A 145 0.11 -8.09 -7.33
N THR A 146 1.42 -7.86 -7.18
CA THR A 146 1.95 -6.85 -6.25
C THR A 146 1.42 -5.46 -6.59
N HIS A 147 1.34 -5.11 -7.88
CA HIS A 147 0.92 -3.78 -8.31
C HIS A 147 -0.60 -3.59 -8.30
N LEU A 148 -1.37 -4.63 -8.62
CA LEU A 148 -2.83 -4.60 -8.44
C LEU A 148 -3.19 -4.46 -6.96
N ASP A 149 -2.47 -5.15 -6.08
CA ASP A 149 -2.66 -5.05 -4.63
C ASP A 149 -2.34 -3.64 -4.09
N ILE A 150 -1.26 -3.02 -4.58
CA ILE A 150 -0.96 -1.61 -4.28
C ILE A 150 -2.10 -0.70 -4.74
N CYS A 151 -2.66 -0.90 -5.94
CA CYS A 151 -3.81 -0.13 -6.41
C CYS A 151 -5.02 -0.29 -5.47
N CYS A 152 -5.32 -1.50 -4.99
CA CYS A 152 -6.41 -1.73 -4.03
C CYS A 152 -6.17 -0.92 -2.74
N ILE A 153 -4.96 -1.01 -2.17
CA ILE A 153 -4.60 -0.26 -0.95
C ILE A 153 -4.80 1.25 -1.16
N LEU A 154 -4.32 1.80 -2.28
CA LEU A 154 -4.44 3.23 -2.56
C LEU A 154 -5.89 3.66 -2.71
N LEU A 155 -6.72 2.88 -3.42
CA LEU A 155 -8.14 3.17 -3.58
C LEU A 155 -8.91 3.10 -2.26
N GLN A 156 -8.54 2.18 -1.35
CA GLN A 156 -9.12 2.12 0.00
C GLN A 156 -8.79 3.37 0.84
N MET A 157 -7.64 4.00 0.61
CA MET A 157 -7.21 5.20 1.35
C MET A 157 -7.84 6.50 0.85
N ILE A 158 -8.24 6.56 -0.43
CA ILE A 158 -8.78 7.78 -1.04
C ILE A 158 -10.05 8.31 -0.35
N PRO A 159 -11.07 7.49 -0.03
CA PRO A 159 -12.31 7.96 0.62
C PRO A 159 -12.09 8.51 2.03
N THR A 160 -11.13 7.96 2.77
CA THR A 160 -10.85 8.37 4.15
C THR A 160 -9.89 9.57 4.25
N THR A 161 -9.43 10.09 3.11
CA THR A 161 -8.46 11.18 3.03
C THR A 161 -9.11 12.45 2.49
N ASP A 162 -9.56 13.30 3.41
CA ASP A 162 -10.20 14.60 3.12
C ASP A 162 -9.19 15.77 3.08
N PHE A 163 -7.99 15.59 3.63
CA PHE A 163 -6.93 16.60 3.56
C PHE A 163 -6.33 16.67 2.16
N SER A 164 -6.54 17.80 1.46
CA SER A 164 -6.16 17.97 0.04
C SER A 164 -4.69 17.64 -0.26
N PRO A 165 -3.68 18.06 0.55
CA PRO A 165 -2.29 17.65 0.34
C PRO A 165 -2.07 16.13 0.43
N SER A 166 -2.68 15.44 1.39
CA SER A 166 -2.61 13.97 1.49
C SER A 166 -3.28 13.29 0.30
N ARG A 167 -4.46 13.79 -0.10
CA ARG A 167 -5.17 13.28 -1.26
C ARG A 167 -4.34 13.41 -2.53
N ARG A 168 -3.62 14.52 -2.71
CA ARG A 168 -2.68 14.70 -3.83
C ARG A 168 -1.56 13.65 -3.82
N GLU A 169 -1.00 13.35 -2.67
CA GLU A 169 0.05 12.32 -2.53
C GLU A 169 -0.46 10.93 -2.92
N LEU A 170 -1.71 10.59 -2.58
CA LEU A 170 -2.34 9.36 -3.04
C LEU A 170 -2.57 9.35 -4.55
N LEU A 171 -3.05 10.44 -5.13
CA LEU A 171 -3.27 10.54 -6.59
C LEU A 171 -1.95 10.49 -7.38
N GLU A 172 -0.88 11.08 -6.87
CA GLU A 172 0.46 10.96 -7.44
C GLU A 172 0.92 9.49 -7.47
N GLU A 173 0.66 8.75 -6.39
CA GLU A 173 0.99 7.32 -6.33
C GLU A 173 0.10 6.50 -7.27
N ILE A 174 -1.20 6.79 -7.36
CA ILE A 174 -2.10 6.18 -8.34
C ILE A 174 -1.57 6.41 -9.76
N SER A 175 -1.12 7.63 -10.09
CA SER A 175 -0.51 7.93 -11.40
C SER A 175 0.76 7.12 -11.66
N ILE A 176 1.57 6.84 -10.62
CA ILE A 176 2.74 5.95 -10.75
C ILE A 176 2.27 4.53 -11.06
N GLN A 177 1.28 4.00 -10.35
CA GLN A 177 0.77 2.65 -10.58
C GLN A 177 0.07 2.50 -11.93
N THR A 178 -0.69 3.50 -12.39
CA THR A 178 -1.27 3.51 -13.75
C THR A 178 -0.18 3.36 -14.81
N GLN A 179 0.96 4.03 -14.66
CA GLN A 179 2.09 3.90 -15.60
C GLN A 179 2.80 2.54 -15.51
N VAL A 180 2.80 1.91 -14.34
CA VAL A 180 3.28 0.54 -14.20
C VAL A 180 2.36 -0.42 -14.97
N LEU A 181 1.05 -0.31 -14.77
CA LEU A 181 0.07 -1.15 -15.48
C LEU A 181 0.08 -0.91 -16.99
N ASP A 182 0.32 0.33 -17.43
CA ASP A 182 0.56 0.66 -18.84
C ASP A 182 1.79 -0.06 -19.39
N ARG A 183 2.92 -0.01 -18.68
CA ARG A 183 4.12 -0.74 -19.10
C ARG A 183 3.89 -2.25 -19.14
N VAL A 184 3.15 -2.80 -18.18
CA VAL A 184 2.78 -4.23 -18.19
C VAL A 184 1.94 -4.55 -19.42
N SER A 185 0.92 -3.76 -19.74
CA SER A 185 0.11 -3.95 -20.95
C SER A 185 0.95 -3.91 -22.23
N CYS A 186 1.91 -2.98 -22.35
CA CYS A 186 2.83 -2.98 -23.50
C CYS A 186 3.64 -4.28 -23.59
N LEU A 187 4.18 -4.77 -22.47
CA LEU A 187 4.97 -6.00 -22.44
C LEU A 187 4.15 -7.24 -22.81
N LEU A 188 2.86 -7.28 -22.50
CA LEU A 188 1.97 -8.37 -22.90
C LEU A 188 1.69 -8.38 -24.41
N LEU A 189 1.68 -7.20 -25.03
CA LEU A 189 1.48 -7.05 -26.48
C LEU A 189 2.78 -7.21 -27.28
N GLU A 190 3.94 -7.05 -26.65
CA GLU A 190 5.26 -7.27 -27.24
C GLU A 190 5.53 -8.80 -27.36
N THR A 191 5.65 -9.33 -28.58
CA THR A 191 5.82 -10.77 -28.86
C THR A 191 7.25 -11.28 -28.63
N ASN A 192 7.86 -10.95 -27.50
CA ASN A 192 9.24 -11.33 -27.17
C ASN A 192 9.27 -12.32 -25.99
N ASP A 193 9.72 -13.55 -26.25
CA ASP A 193 9.81 -14.58 -25.20
C ASP A 193 10.94 -14.31 -24.18
N ASN A 194 11.92 -13.47 -24.54
CA ASN A 194 13.11 -13.18 -23.73
C ASN A 194 13.17 -11.71 -23.29
N ILE A 195 12.19 -11.29 -22.48
CA ILE A 195 12.12 -9.93 -21.94
C ILE A 195 13.32 -9.69 -21.00
N SER A 196 14.14 -8.68 -21.30
CA SER A 196 15.25 -8.29 -20.43
C SER A 196 14.84 -7.20 -19.42
N ALA A 197 15.61 -7.06 -18.33
CA ALA A 197 15.40 -5.96 -17.38
C ALA A 197 15.53 -4.57 -18.02
N GLU A 198 16.39 -4.45 -19.04
CA GLU A 198 16.55 -3.24 -19.82
C GLU A 198 15.26 -2.88 -20.56
N GLU A 199 14.59 -3.87 -21.15
CA GLU A 199 13.31 -3.65 -21.81
C GLU A 199 12.24 -3.21 -20.81
N ILE A 200 12.19 -3.80 -19.61
CA ILE A 200 11.14 -3.50 -18.63
C ILE A 200 11.24 -2.05 -18.10
N LEU A 201 12.44 -1.59 -17.75
CA LEU A 201 12.62 -0.26 -17.15
C LEU A 201 12.40 0.87 -18.18
N PRO A 202 11.78 2.01 -17.78
CA PRO A 202 11.71 3.21 -18.61
C PRO A 202 13.10 3.70 -19.03
N LYS A 203 13.27 4.18 -20.27
CA LYS A 203 14.57 4.66 -20.80
C LYS A 203 15.28 5.65 -19.87
N ALA A 204 14.53 6.57 -19.25
CA ALA A 204 15.07 7.55 -18.32
C ALA A 204 15.70 6.95 -17.05
N GLN A 205 15.39 5.68 -16.72
CA GLN A 205 15.87 4.98 -15.52
C GLN A 205 16.94 3.92 -15.82
N ARG A 206 17.31 3.73 -17.10
CA ARG A 206 18.28 2.72 -17.57
C ARG A 206 19.72 3.16 -17.34
N SER A 207 20.07 3.57 -16.12
CA SER A 207 21.46 3.78 -15.78
C SER A 207 22.20 2.43 -15.75
N ARG A 208 23.47 2.41 -16.17
CA ARG A 208 24.29 1.19 -16.14
C ARG A 208 24.33 0.58 -14.75
N ASP A 209 24.42 1.40 -13.71
CA ASP A 209 24.46 0.94 -12.32
C ASP A 209 23.14 0.27 -11.90
N THR A 210 22.00 0.89 -12.21
CA THR A 210 20.66 0.34 -11.91
C THR A 210 20.42 -0.98 -12.63
N LEU A 211 20.76 -1.07 -13.92
CA LEU A 211 20.59 -2.30 -14.71
C LEU A 211 21.45 -3.43 -14.18
N LEU A 212 22.73 -3.18 -13.91
CA LEU A 212 23.64 -4.18 -13.36
C LEU A 212 23.23 -4.61 -11.94
N PHE A 213 22.76 -3.66 -11.12
CA PHE A 213 22.23 -3.98 -9.80
C PHE A 213 21.03 -4.92 -9.91
N TRP A 214 20.04 -4.58 -10.73
CA TRP A 214 18.84 -5.41 -10.88
C TRP A 214 19.16 -6.78 -11.47
N GLN A 215 19.98 -6.84 -12.52
CA GLN A 215 20.42 -8.10 -13.13
C GLN A 215 21.04 -9.02 -12.09
N GLU A 216 21.90 -8.50 -11.21
CA GLU A 216 22.49 -9.31 -10.15
C GLU A 216 21.50 -9.73 -9.06
N CYS A 217 20.47 -8.94 -8.79
CA CYS A 217 19.39 -9.34 -7.87
C CYS A 217 18.58 -10.52 -8.42
N VAL A 218 18.35 -10.55 -9.74
CA VAL A 218 17.55 -11.61 -10.39
C VAL A 218 18.38 -12.82 -10.84
N ASN A 219 19.72 -12.83 -10.66
CA ASN A 219 20.56 -13.96 -11.04
C ASN A 219 20.12 -15.29 -10.39
N SER A 220 19.54 -15.23 -9.19
CA SER A 220 19.02 -16.39 -8.47
C SER A 220 17.55 -16.70 -8.80
N SER A 221 16.82 -15.76 -9.41
CA SER A 221 15.45 -15.98 -9.88
C SER A 221 15.44 -16.40 -11.36
N SER A 222 14.48 -17.22 -11.74
CA SER A 222 14.29 -17.59 -13.16
C SER A 222 13.52 -16.52 -13.94
N SER A 223 13.41 -15.30 -13.43
CA SER A 223 12.53 -14.26 -13.98
C SER A 223 13.12 -12.85 -13.83
N PRO A 224 13.05 -12.01 -14.89
CA PRO A 224 13.50 -10.63 -14.84
C PRO A 224 12.56 -9.70 -14.05
N PHE A 225 11.34 -10.15 -13.74
CA PHE A 225 10.28 -9.31 -13.18
C PHE A 225 10.34 -9.16 -11.67
N PHE A 226 10.97 -10.10 -10.96
CA PHE A 226 11.07 -10.07 -9.50
C PHE A 226 12.31 -10.81 -8.97
N CYS A 227 12.70 -10.46 -7.74
CA CYS A 227 13.68 -11.19 -6.93
C CYS A 227 13.17 -11.34 -5.49
N HIS A 228 13.80 -12.21 -4.70
CA HIS A 228 13.51 -12.30 -3.26
C HIS A 228 14.17 -11.16 -2.51
N VAL A 229 13.55 -10.76 -1.39
CA VAL A 229 14.08 -9.72 -0.49
C VAL A 229 15.51 -10.01 -0.03
N ASP A 230 15.84 -11.29 0.22
CA ASP A 230 17.17 -11.69 0.65
C ASP A 230 18.23 -11.43 -0.42
N ASP A 231 17.90 -11.69 -1.68
CA ASP A 231 18.80 -11.46 -2.81
C ASP A 231 18.99 -9.97 -3.07
N PHE A 232 17.90 -9.21 -3.04
CA PHE A 232 17.93 -7.75 -3.13
C PHE A 232 18.80 -7.14 -2.02
N SER A 233 18.59 -7.56 -0.78
CA SER A 233 19.34 -7.10 0.40
C SER A 233 20.81 -7.49 0.33
N ARG A 234 21.12 -8.71 -0.10
CA ARG A 234 22.49 -9.20 -0.32
C ARG A 234 23.20 -8.35 -1.37
N MET A 235 22.53 -8.02 -2.47
CA MET A 235 23.09 -7.19 -3.54
C MET A 235 23.28 -5.74 -3.11
N LEU A 236 22.36 -5.18 -2.33
CA LEU A 236 22.55 -3.85 -1.72
C LEU A 236 23.83 -3.81 -0.87
N LYS A 237 24.02 -4.81 0.00
CA LYS A 237 25.23 -4.93 0.84
C LYS A 237 26.48 -5.07 -0.01
N LYS A 238 26.45 -5.95 -1.02
CA LYS A 238 27.59 -6.20 -1.92
C LYS A 238 28.02 -4.93 -2.67
N ARG A 239 27.08 -4.18 -3.26
CA ARG A 239 27.38 -3.00 -4.09
C ARG A 239 27.59 -1.73 -3.29
N TYR A 240 26.75 -1.45 -2.29
CA TYR A 240 26.60 -0.09 -1.76
C TYR A 240 27.03 0.07 -0.31
N THR A 241 27.58 -0.95 0.35
CA THR A 241 28.10 -0.80 1.73
C THR A 241 29.12 0.34 1.83
N HIS A 242 29.96 0.52 0.81
CA HIS A 242 30.94 1.61 0.75
C HIS A 242 30.31 3.02 0.63
N LYS A 243 29.07 3.14 0.16
CA LYS A 243 28.30 4.40 0.10
C LYS A 243 27.72 4.77 1.47
N VAL A 244 27.47 3.78 2.32
CA VAL A 244 27.04 4.01 3.70
C VAL A 244 28.25 4.46 4.51
N LYS A 245 28.38 5.77 4.72
CA LYS A 245 29.39 6.35 5.62
C LYS A 245 28.99 6.09 7.08
N ALA A 246 29.09 4.84 7.50
CA ALA A 246 28.65 4.36 8.80
C ALA A 246 29.37 5.11 9.93
N LYS A 247 28.57 5.72 10.81
CA LYS A 247 29.03 6.41 12.02
C LYS A 247 28.72 5.62 13.29
N GLN A 248 27.91 4.57 13.18
CA GLN A 248 27.46 3.73 14.29
C GLN A 248 27.44 2.24 13.86
N PRO A 249 27.63 1.29 14.78
CA PRO A 249 27.50 -0.14 14.48
C PRO A 249 26.12 -0.49 13.92
N GLY A 250 26.07 -1.39 12.93
CA GLY A 250 24.82 -1.87 12.32
C GLY A 250 24.07 -0.85 11.45
N GLN A 251 24.68 0.31 11.14
CA GLN A 251 24.00 1.33 10.34
C GLN A 251 23.72 0.90 8.90
N SER A 252 24.62 0.14 8.27
CA SER A 252 24.42 -0.40 6.91
C SER A 252 23.16 -1.23 6.81
N ASP A 253 22.95 -2.16 7.75
CA ASP A 253 21.77 -3.02 7.76
C ASP A 253 20.50 -2.19 7.92
N LYS A 254 20.48 -1.22 8.84
CA LYS A 254 19.34 -0.30 9.01
C LYS A 254 19.03 0.50 7.76
N VAL A 255 20.05 1.03 7.07
CA VAL A 255 19.89 1.80 5.83
C VAL A 255 19.29 0.94 4.73
N PHE A 256 19.80 -0.28 4.52
CA PHE A 256 19.29 -1.17 3.48
C PHE A 256 17.89 -1.70 3.80
N SER A 257 17.62 -2.07 5.06
CA SER A 257 16.27 -2.43 5.49
C SER A 257 15.29 -1.26 5.34
N ARG A 258 15.71 -0.03 5.63
CA ARG A 258 14.86 1.15 5.42
C ARG A 258 14.60 1.42 3.94
N LEU A 259 15.61 1.25 3.08
CA LEU A 259 15.45 1.39 1.63
C LEU A 259 14.41 0.40 1.12
N LEU A 260 14.53 -0.87 1.52
CA LEU A 260 13.60 -1.93 1.15
C LEU A 260 12.17 -1.61 1.63
N GLN A 261 12.02 -1.21 2.89
CA GLN A 261 10.72 -0.79 3.43
C GLN A 261 10.11 0.33 2.57
N GLN A 262 10.89 1.37 2.24
CA GLN A 262 10.42 2.50 1.43
C GLN A 262 10.14 2.14 -0.04
N LEU A 263 10.73 1.06 -0.54
CA LEU A 263 10.47 0.51 -1.86
C LEU A 263 9.15 -0.27 -1.89
N GLN A 264 8.85 -1.01 -0.82
CA GLN A 264 7.67 -1.88 -0.75
C GLN A 264 6.39 -1.17 -0.24
N VAL A 265 6.48 0.03 0.35
CA VAL A 265 5.27 0.77 0.74
C VAL A 265 4.45 1.23 -0.46
N ALA A 266 3.13 1.08 -0.34
CA ALA A 266 2.17 1.64 -1.30
C ALA A 266 2.25 3.17 -1.30
N CYS A 267 2.16 3.82 -0.13
CA CYS A 267 2.31 5.27 0.00
C CYS A 267 3.47 5.63 0.95
N ARG A 268 4.23 6.70 0.63
CA ARG A 268 5.44 7.09 1.37
C ARG A 268 5.19 7.97 2.60
N LEU A 269 4.10 8.74 2.61
CA LEU A 269 3.80 9.73 3.65
C LEU A 269 2.62 9.35 4.54
N LEU A 270 1.78 8.42 4.08
CA LEU A 270 0.53 8.05 4.73
C LEU A 270 0.60 6.61 5.23
N PRO A 271 0.07 6.33 6.44
CA PRO A 271 -0.04 4.96 6.92
C PRO A 271 -1.03 4.19 6.05
N CYS A 272 -0.62 3.06 5.50
CA CYS A 272 -1.49 2.19 4.70
C CYS A 272 -2.41 1.36 5.60
N SER A 273 -3.61 1.03 5.10
CA SER A 273 -4.60 0.18 5.78
C SER A 273 -4.08 -1.25 6.05
N ARG A 274 -3.20 -1.74 5.17
CA ARG A 274 -2.55 -3.05 5.26
C ARG A 274 -1.21 -3.06 4.53
N SER A 275 -0.41 -4.09 4.78
CA SER A 275 0.80 -4.35 3.99
C SER A 275 0.44 -4.77 2.57
N VAL A 276 1.34 -4.45 1.63
CA VAL A 276 1.33 -5.03 0.29
C VAL A 276 1.48 -6.54 0.39
N CYS A 277 0.80 -7.25 -0.50
CA CYS A 277 0.90 -8.70 -0.61
C CYS A 277 2.35 -9.14 -0.88
N SER A 278 2.65 -10.37 -0.47
CA SER A 278 3.91 -11.03 -0.82
C SER A 278 5.18 -10.24 -0.45
N PRO A 279 5.32 -9.81 0.83
CA PRO A 279 6.41 -8.95 1.28
C PRO A 279 7.81 -9.59 1.13
N GLU A 280 7.90 -10.90 0.91
CA GLU A 280 9.13 -11.64 0.65
C GLU A 280 9.74 -11.39 -0.74
N ARG A 281 9.05 -10.62 -1.60
CA ARG A 281 9.45 -10.37 -2.98
C ARG A 281 9.55 -8.88 -3.30
N VAL A 282 10.40 -8.57 -4.26
CA VAL A 282 10.56 -7.23 -4.84
C VAL A 282 10.41 -7.34 -6.34
N SER A 283 9.50 -6.55 -6.92
CA SER A 283 9.34 -6.45 -8.37
C SER A 283 10.23 -5.36 -8.97
N VAL A 284 10.61 -5.53 -10.24
CA VAL A 284 11.35 -4.50 -11.01
C VAL A 284 10.54 -3.20 -11.12
N PHE A 285 9.21 -3.33 -11.13
CA PHE A 285 8.29 -2.20 -11.17
C PHE A 285 8.21 -1.44 -9.83
N GLN A 286 8.38 -2.10 -8.68
CA GLN A 286 8.55 -1.42 -7.39
C GLN A 286 9.85 -0.61 -7.36
N LEU A 287 10.94 -1.15 -7.93
CA LEU A 287 12.19 -0.39 -8.10
C LEU A 287 11.97 0.83 -9.02
N SER A 288 11.34 0.63 -10.18
CA SER A 288 10.99 1.72 -11.12
C SER A 288 10.14 2.81 -10.46
N ALA A 289 9.09 2.41 -9.73
CA ALA A 289 8.24 3.30 -8.96
C ALA A 289 9.04 4.05 -7.89
N TYR A 290 9.94 3.39 -7.19
CA TYR A 290 10.80 3.99 -6.17
C TYR A 290 11.73 5.07 -6.75
N LEU A 291 12.42 4.77 -7.85
CA LEU A 291 13.30 5.73 -8.55
C LEU A 291 12.53 6.97 -8.98
N LYS A 292 11.33 6.77 -9.54
CA LYS A 292 10.46 7.85 -9.98
C LYS A 292 9.93 8.69 -8.80
N ARG A 293 9.44 8.03 -7.75
CA ARG A 293 8.87 8.64 -6.53
C ARG A 293 9.87 9.58 -5.84
N TRP A 294 11.15 9.21 -5.83
CA TRP A 294 12.21 10.02 -5.21
C TRP A 294 12.98 10.89 -6.21
N SER A 295 12.70 10.77 -7.50
CA SER A 295 13.30 11.56 -8.58
C SER A 295 14.83 11.52 -8.59
N PHE A 296 15.42 10.32 -8.45
CA PHE A 296 16.87 10.12 -8.55
C PHE A 296 17.22 9.05 -9.59
N GLN A 297 18.47 9.11 -10.06
CA GLN A 297 19.04 8.16 -11.03
C GLN A 297 20.26 7.41 -10.48
N ASP A 298 20.93 7.98 -9.46
CA ASP A 298 22.06 7.37 -8.77
C ASP A 298 21.59 6.79 -7.42
N LEU A 299 21.47 5.46 -7.37
CA LEU A 299 21.08 4.72 -6.17
C LEU A 299 22.10 4.88 -5.05
N GLY A 300 23.39 5.00 -5.36
CA GLY A 300 24.46 5.18 -4.38
C GLY A 300 24.40 6.55 -3.69
N GLU A 301 24.06 7.61 -4.42
CA GLU A 301 23.84 8.94 -3.84
C GLU A 301 22.60 8.94 -2.94
N HIS A 302 21.51 8.32 -3.38
CA HIS A 302 20.31 8.18 -2.56
C HIS A 302 20.57 7.39 -1.26
N ILE A 303 21.32 6.28 -1.34
CA ILE A 303 21.77 5.51 -0.17
C ILE A 303 22.64 6.37 0.76
N SER A 304 23.49 7.23 0.22
CA SER A 304 24.33 8.14 1.01
C SER A 304 23.48 9.14 1.80
N ARG A 305 22.42 9.68 1.18
CA ARG A 305 21.44 10.56 1.85
C ARG A 305 20.62 9.81 2.91
N LEU A 306 20.16 8.59 2.60
CA LEU A 306 19.45 7.73 3.54
C LEU A 306 20.32 7.35 4.74
N SER A 307 21.62 7.14 4.53
CA SER A 307 22.59 6.96 5.60
C SER A 307 22.69 8.19 6.51
N GLY A 308 22.61 9.40 5.95
CA GLY A 308 22.55 10.64 6.73
C GLY A 308 21.30 10.73 7.60
N GLU A 309 20.15 10.40 7.02
CA GLU A 309 18.85 10.34 7.70
C GLU A 309 18.88 9.37 8.88
N GLU A 310 19.30 8.11 8.66
CA GLU A 310 19.36 7.08 9.70
C GLU A 310 20.34 7.44 10.84
N TYR A 311 21.44 8.11 10.52
CA TYR A 311 22.35 8.63 11.54
C TYR A 311 21.67 9.69 12.41
N ILE A 312 20.96 10.64 11.79
CA ILE A 312 20.26 11.71 12.49
C ILE A 312 19.15 11.11 13.36
N LEU A 313 18.36 10.18 12.83
CA LEU A 313 17.34 9.45 13.57
C LEU A 313 17.91 8.77 14.82
N SER A 314 19.04 8.07 14.68
CA SER A 314 19.73 7.45 15.83
C SER A 314 20.21 8.49 16.84
N ALA A 315 20.73 9.64 16.39
CA ALA A 315 21.21 10.71 17.27
C ALA A 315 20.07 11.42 18.00
N LEU A 316 18.89 11.55 17.38
CA LEU A 316 17.67 12.12 17.96
C LEU A 316 17.03 11.19 19.00
N ASN A 317 17.13 9.88 18.83
CA ASN A 317 16.65 8.90 19.82
C ASN A 317 17.64 8.68 20.97
N GLY A 318 18.91 9.07 20.80
CA GLY A 318 19.95 8.90 21.81
C GLY A 318 19.97 9.96 22.93
N PRO A 319 20.87 9.81 23.92
CA PRO A 319 21.02 10.77 25.02
C PRO A 319 21.53 12.14 24.57
N LYS A 320 22.11 12.23 23.36
CA LYS A 320 22.64 13.48 22.77
C LYS A 320 21.62 14.20 21.89
N ARG A 321 20.33 13.86 21.97
CA ARG A 321 19.23 14.41 21.15
C ARG A 321 19.17 15.93 21.07
N ARG A 322 19.34 16.63 22.19
CA ARG A 322 19.40 18.12 22.19
C ARG A 322 20.54 18.66 21.31
N ARG A 323 21.72 18.02 21.35
CA ARG A 323 22.87 18.42 20.53
C ARG A 323 22.60 18.10 19.05
N ALA A 324 21.96 16.97 18.76
CA ALA A 324 21.56 16.62 17.39
C ALA A 324 20.58 17.65 16.79
N LEU A 325 19.51 18.00 17.52
CA LEU A 325 18.54 19.04 17.13
C LEU A 325 19.21 20.40 16.86
N ASN A 326 20.19 20.78 17.67
CA ASN A 326 20.91 22.04 17.50
C ASN A 326 21.83 22.03 16.27
N LYS A 327 22.41 20.89 15.92
CA LYS A 327 23.26 20.71 14.74
C LYS A 327 22.45 20.62 13.44
N LEU A 328 21.19 20.18 13.52
CA LEU A 328 20.31 20.05 12.37
C LEU A 328 19.85 21.44 11.89
N ARG A 329 20.60 22.02 10.94
CA ARG A 329 20.42 23.38 10.39
C ARG A 329 20.91 23.46 8.94
N GLY A 330 20.39 24.43 8.19
CA GLY A 330 20.87 24.77 6.84
C GLY A 330 20.91 23.55 5.92
N ARG A 331 22.09 23.28 5.36
CA ARG A 331 22.36 22.11 4.50
C ARG A 331 21.89 20.78 5.11
N GLY A 332 22.09 20.61 6.42
CA GLY A 332 21.68 19.40 7.12
C GLY A 332 20.17 19.18 7.13
N ILE A 333 19.35 20.23 7.00
CA ILE A 333 17.89 20.08 6.85
C ILE A 333 17.52 19.84 5.39
N SER A 334 18.15 20.56 4.45
CA SER A 334 17.83 20.43 3.02
C SER A 334 18.18 19.07 2.42
N GLU A 335 19.19 18.39 2.98
CA GLU A 335 19.62 17.08 2.52
C GLU A 335 18.81 15.92 3.11
N LEU A 336 18.07 16.15 4.23
CA LEU A 336 17.20 15.14 4.85
C LEU A 336 16.22 14.56 3.85
N LEU A 337 15.93 13.29 4.03
CA LEU A 337 14.80 12.60 3.42
C LEU A 337 13.79 12.43 4.55
N PRO A 338 12.93 13.42 4.89
CA PRO A 338 12.15 13.37 6.13
C PRO A 338 11.15 12.21 6.11
N LEU A 339 11.62 11.04 6.55
CA LEU A 339 10.85 9.81 6.60
C LEU A 339 9.89 9.87 7.78
N GLY A 340 8.83 9.06 7.74
CA GLY A 340 7.83 9.00 8.80
C GLY A 340 8.44 8.83 10.20
N PHE A 341 9.43 7.94 10.36
CA PHE A 341 10.12 7.75 11.64
C PHE A 341 10.87 8.99 12.14
N THR A 342 11.49 9.75 11.25
CA THR A 342 12.19 10.99 11.62
C THR A 342 11.20 12.06 12.03
N LEU A 343 10.09 12.21 11.29
CA LEU A 343 9.03 13.15 11.62
C LEU A 343 8.34 12.76 12.94
N GLN A 344 8.00 11.48 13.13
CA GLN A 344 7.46 10.97 14.38
C GLN A 344 8.41 11.25 15.56
N THR A 345 9.72 11.01 15.39
CA THR A 345 10.72 11.31 16.42
C THR A 345 10.77 12.82 16.71
N LEU A 346 10.75 13.68 15.69
CA LEU A 346 10.74 15.13 15.88
C LEU A 346 9.46 15.60 16.60
N GLY A 347 8.30 15.03 16.28
CA GLY A 347 7.03 15.27 16.96
C GLY A 347 7.09 14.87 18.44
N ALA A 348 7.56 13.67 18.74
CA ALA A 348 7.74 13.21 20.12
C ALA A 348 8.71 14.10 20.93
N LEU A 349 9.76 14.62 20.29
CA LEU A 349 10.71 15.53 20.94
C LEU A 349 10.14 16.91 21.26
N LEU A 350 9.01 17.31 20.67
CA LEU A 350 8.31 18.56 21.02
C LEU A 350 7.61 18.47 22.39
N ILE A 351 7.32 17.25 22.84
CA ILE A 351 6.65 16.93 24.11
C ILE A 351 7.56 16.13 25.06
N ASP A 352 8.88 16.19 24.85
CA ASP A 352 9.87 15.51 25.71
C ASP A 352 9.76 16.02 27.17
N SER A 353 9.96 15.14 28.15
CA SER A 353 9.93 15.53 29.56
C SER A 353 11.03 16.57 29.91
N ASN A 354 12.10 16.64 29.12
CA ASN A 354 13.12 17.65 29.25
C ASN A 354 12.78 18.91 28.43
N HIS A 355 12.34 19.97 29.12
CA HIS A 355 12.00 21.26 28.50
C HIS A 355 13.11 21.85 27.59
N ARG A 356 14.39 21.60 27.89
CA ARG A 356 15.50 22.06 27.03
C ARG A 356 15.56 21.31 25.69
N VAL A 357 15.07 20.07 25.65
CA VAL A 357 14.90 19.28 24.42
C VAL A 357 13.71 19.84 23.63
N CYS A 358 12.55 20.05 24.26
CA CYS A 358 11.37 20.64 23.60
C CYS A 358 11.67 21.96 22.92
N LYS A 359 12.36 22.88 23.63
CA LYS A 359 12.77 24.17 23.07
C LYS A 359 13.72 24.01 21.86
N ALA A 360 14.64 23.05 21.93
CA ALA A 360 15.53 22.76 20.81
C ALA A 360 14.79 22.13 19.62
N ALA A 361 13.80 21.27 19.89
CA ALA A 361 12.95 20.63 18.88
C ALA A 361 12.07 21.66 18.16
N SER A 362 11.35 22.50 18.91
CA SER A 362 10.55 23.59 18.36
C SER A 362 11.40 24.53 17.50
N SER A 363 12.57 24.96 18.01
CA SER A 363 13.49 25.78 17.22
C SER A 363 13.99 25.04 15.95
N CYS A 364 14.20 23.73 16.02
CA CYS A 364 14.58 22.93 14.86
C CYS A 364 13.49 22.89 13.80
N VAL A 365 12.25 22.59 14.19
CA VAL A 365 11.10 22.53 13.27
C VAL A 365 10.79 23.91 12.68
N CYS A 366 10.83 24.98 13.48
CA CYS A 366 10.66 26.35 12.99
C CYS A 366 11.71 26.75 11.94
N ARG A 367 12.98 26.34 12.12
CA ARG A 367 14.01 26.53 11.09
C ARG A 367 13.74 25.68 9.85
N ALA A 368 13.31 24.43 10.05
CA ALA A 368 13.01 23.52 8.96
C ALA A 368 11.79 23.95 8.13
N ALA A 369 10.89 24.74 8.70
CA ALA A 369 9.76 25.36 8.00
C ALA A 369 10.18 26.26 6.82
N GLY A 370 11.42 26.77 6.82
CA GLY A 370 11.99 27.51 5.69
C GLY A 370 12.44 26.63 4.51
N CYS A 371 12.55 25.31 4.70
CA CYS A 371 12.91 24.36 3.66
C CYS A 371 11.64 23.73 3.06
N LYS A 372 11.31 24.09 1.82
CA LYS A 372 10.06 23.67 1.16
C LYS A 372 9.89 22.16 1.06
N SER A 373 10.96 21.43 0.71
CA SER A 373 10.93 19.96 0.60
C SER A 373 10.65 19.29 1.94
N PHE A 374 11.21 19.81 3.04
CA PHE A 374 10.91 19.35 4.39
C PHE A 374 9.48 19.71 4.79
N LYS A 375 9.12 21.00 4.68
CA LYS A 375 7.81 21.51 5.11
C LYS A 375 6.67 20.76 4.44
N ASN A 376 6.70 20.58 3.12
CA ASN A 376 5.61 19.92 2.40
C ASN A 376 5.34 18.51 2.93
N LYS A 377 6.39 17.71 3.13
CA LYS A 377 6.25 16.34 3.66
C LYS A 377 5.81 16.32 5.12
N ALA A 378 6.37 17.22 5.94
CA ALA A 378 6.05 17.31 7.35
C ALA A 378 4.60 17.76 7.59
N VAL A 379 4.08 18.70 6.80
CA VAL A 379 2.68 19.14 6.90
C VAL A 379 1.73 17.98 6.62
N VAL A 380 1.94 17.23 5.53
CA VAL A 380 1.14 16.03 5.22
C VAL A 380 1.18 15.05 6.38
N PHE A 381 2.38 14.65 6.81
CA PHE A 381 2.56 13.67 7.88
C PHE A 381 1.88 14.07 9.20
N TYR A 382 2.12 15.30 9.68
CA TYR A 382 1.57 15.72 10.97
C TYR A 382 0.07 16.01 10.92
N THR A 383 -0.48 16.46 9.78
CA THR A 383 -1.94 16.65 9.66
C THR A 383 -2.66 15.31 9.74
N GLU A 384 -2.12 14.29 9.09
CA GLU A 384 -2.68 12.93 9.10
C GLU A 384 -2.52 12.28 10.47
N SER A 385 -1.42 12.56 11.16
CA SER A 385 -1.16 12.09 12.52
C SER A 385 -2.11 12.68 13.56
N LEU A 386 -2.88 13.74 13.24
CA LEU A 386 -3.95 14.25 14.10
C LEU A 386 -5.11 13.25 14.26
N ARG A 387 -5.29 12.33 13.30
CA ARG A 387 -6.30 11.26 13.38
C ARG A 387 -5.83 10.02 14.14
N SER A 388 -4.64 10.07 14.75
CA SER A 388 -4.11 9.01 15.61
C SER A 388 -5.02 8.77 16.82
N SER A 389 -5.12 7.52 17.27
CA SER A 389 -5.76 7.18 18.55
C SER A 389 -4.90 7.53 19.78
N ASP A 390 -3.60 7.77 19.57
CA ASP A 390 -2.66 8.17 20.62
C ASP A 390 -2.60 9.70 20.76
N VAL A 391 -3.06 10.21 21.90
CA VAL A 391 -3.08 11.63 22.28
C VAL A 391 -1.68 12.25 22.22
N LEU A 392 -0.62 11.51 22.55
CA LEU A 392 0.75 12.03 22.50
C LEU A 392 1.21 12.26 21.05
N ILE A 393 0.79 11.40 20.13
CA ILE A 393 1.04 11.59 18.68
C ILE A 393 0.26 12.81 18.18
N GLN A 394 -1.00 12.96 18.59
CA GLN A 394 -1.82 14.12 18.23
C GLN A 394 -1.21 15.42 18.75
N LEU A 395 -0.80 15.47 20.02
CA LEU A 395 -0.20 16.63 20.66
C LEU A 395 1.12 17.03 20.01
N GLY A 396 2.04 16.06 19.82
CA GLY A 396 3.31 16.29 19.13
C GLY A 396 3.11 16.81 17.70
N SER A 397 2.11 16.28 17.00
CA SER A 397 1.76 16.68 15.63
C SER A 397 1.16 18.09 15.57
N CYS A 398 0.25 18.42 16.50
CA CYS A 398 -0.32 19.76 16.63
C CYS A 398 0.78 20.82 16.85
N LEU A 399 1.69 20.56 17.80
CA LEU A 399 2.82 21.45 18.08
C LEU A 399 3.79 21.55 16.89
N ALA A 400 3.97 20.47 16.12
CA ALA A 400 4.79 20.49 14.92
C ALA A 400 4.16 21.37 13.83
N LEU A 401 2.84 21.25 13.59
CA LEU A 401 2.09 22.07 12.64
C LEU A 401 2.13 23.56 13.01
N LYS A 402 2.05 23.88 14.30
CA LYS A 402 2.30 25.23 14.83
C LYS A 402 3.68 25.75 14.42
N CYS A 403 4.73 24.96 14.68
CA CYS A 403 6.11 25.33 14.33
C CYS A 403 6.32 25.48 12.81
N LEU A 404 5.60 24.71 12.00
CA LEU A 404 5.65 24.75 10.54
C LEU A 404 4.84 25.92 9.94
N ARG A 405 3.96 26.56 10.74
CA ARG A 405 2.97 27.54 10.28
C ARG A 405 2.11 26.93 9.17
N ALA A 406 1.54 25.76 9.46
CA ALA A 406 0.75 24.96 8.53
C ALA A 406 -0.72 25.43 8.52
N THR A 407 -0.98 26.63 7.99
CA THR A 407 -2.32 27.23 7.96
C THR A 407 -3.33 26.41 7.15
N GLU A 408 -2.84 25.57 6.24
CA GLU A 408 -3.63 24.63 5.45
C GLU A 408 -4.26 23.51 6.29
N SER A 409 -3.72 23.22 7.47
CA SER A 409 -4.20 22.16 8.37
C SER A 409 -5.19 22.66 9.42
N VAL A 410 -5.64 23.92 9.33
CA VAL A 410 -6.41 24.58 10.41
C VAL A 410 -7.71 23.86 10.74
N ASP A 411 -8.44 23.36 9.75
CA ASP A 411 -9.72 22.68 9.99
C ASP A 411 -9.50 21.34 10.71
N HIS A 412 -8.48 20.55 10.30
CA HIS A 412 -8.11 19.31 10.99
C HIS A 412 -7.60 19.52 12.42
N ILE A 413 -6.92 20.64 12.70
CA ILE A 413 -6.52 21.00 14.07
C ILE A 413 -7.75 21.43 14.88
N SER A 414 -8.73 22.07 14.24
CA SER A 414 -9.96 22.53 14.89
C SER A 414 -10.80 21.36 15.39
N ASP A 415 -10.77 20.21 14.70
CA ASP A 415 -11.48 19.00 15.14
C ASP A 415 -10.97 18.44 16.49
N LEU A 416 -9.71 18.72 16.86
CA LEU A 416 -9.14 18.29 18.13
C LEU A 416 -9.80 18.96 19.34
N TRP A 417 -10.59 20.02 19.13
CA TRP A 417 -11.42 20.60 20.18
C TRP A 417 -12.43 19.62 20.77
N ARG A 418 -12.83 18.59 20.02
CA ARG A 418 -13.70 17.51 20.51
C ARG A 418 -12.95 16.46 21.35
N SER A 419 -11.62 16.55 21.46
CA SER A 419 -10.84 15.64 22.30
C SER A 419 -11.24 15.77 23.76
N GLU A 420 -11.22 14.68 24.52
CA GLU A 420 -11.43 14.69 25.97
C GLU A 420 -10.21 15.23 26.74
N ASP A 421 -9.03 15.22 26.11
CA ASP A 421 -7.76 15.67 26.71
C ASP A 421 -7.60 17.21 26.69
N GLU A 422 -7.55 17.82 27.87
CA GLU A 422 -7.42 19.27 28.07
C GLU A 422 -6.15 19.86 27.46
N ASP A 423 -5.01 19.16 27.61
CA ASP A 423 -3.71 19.63 27.15
C ASP A 423 -3.69 19.69 25.62
N LEU A 424 -4.27 18.68 24.96
CA LEU A 424 -4.45 18.64 23.51
C LEU A 424 -5.39 19.74 23.03
N ARG A 425 -6.53 19.96 23.68
CA ARG A 425 -7.44 21.06 23.33
C ARG A 425 -6.77 22.42 23.49
N GLY A 426 -6.04 22.62 24.58
CA GLY A 426 -5.25 23.83 24.83
C GLY A 426 -4.20 24.07 23.74
N ALA A 427 -3.46 23.04 23.37
CA ALA A 427 -2.46 23.09 22.30
C ALA A 427 -3.09 23.38 20.93
N ALA A 428 -4.23 22.76 20.61
CA ALA A 428 -4.98 23.00 19.39
C ALA A 428 -5.44 24.47 19.30
N ARG A 429 -6.05 24.99 20.38
CA ARG A 429 -6.47 26.39 20.47
C ARG A 429 -5.31 27.36 20.27
N GLU A 430 -4.20 27.16 20.98
CA GLU A 430 -3.02 28.01 20.84
C GLU A 430 -2.43 27.94 19.42
N THR A 431 -2.45 26.75 18.82
CA THR A 431 -1.96 26.53 17.45
C THR A 431 -2.82 27.26 16.43
N VAL A 432 -4.15 27.11 16.49
CA VAL A 432 -5.10 27.80 15.61
C VAL A 432 -4.91 29.31 15.71
N LEU A 433 -4.90 29.87 16.91
CA LEU A 433 -4.72 31.33 17.11
C LEU A 433 -3.38 31.85 16.56
N SER A 434 -2.34 31.00 16.55
CA SER A 434 -1.02 31.36 15.99
C SER A 434 -1.02 31.55 14.46
N PHE A 435 -2.05 31.09 13.76
CA PHE A 435 -2.17 31.20 12.29
C PHE A 435 -2.72 32.56 11.81
N GLY A 436 -2.84 33.55 12.69
CA GLY A 436 -3.30 34.90 12.33
C GLY A 436 -4.76 34.88 11.89
N LYS A 437 -5.11 35.69 10.88
CA LYS A 437 -6.53 35.91 10.49
C LYS A 437 -7.31 34.61 10.23
N LYS A 438 -6.75 33.70 9.42
CA LYS A 438 -7.39 32.39 9.12
C LYS A 438 -7.62 31.56 10.38
N GLY A 439 -6.68 31.62 11.31
CA GLY A 439 -6.78 30.97 12.61
C GLY A 439 -7.88 31.56 13.48
N HIS A 440 -7.99 32.89 13.53
CA HIS A 440 -9.05 33.56 14.31
C HIS A 440 -10.44 33.25 13.73
N GLU A 441 -10.59 33.23 12.40
CA GLU A 441 -11.83 32.83 11.72
C GLU A 441 -12.21 31.36 12.04
N ALA A 442 -11.23 30.46 12.08
CA ALA A 442 -11.47 29.07 12.49
C ALA A 442 -11.85 28.96 13.98
N PHE A 443 -11.14 29.67 14.85
CA PHE A 443 -11.43 29.71 16.27
C PHE A 443 -12.86 30.22 16.56
N GLN A 444 -13.30 31.29 15.88
CA GLN A 444 -14.66 31.80 16.01
C GLN A 444 -15.72 30.76 15.59
N ARG A 445 -15.49 30.03 14.49
CA ARG A 445 -16.39 28.93 14.08
C ARG A 445 -16.46 27.83 15.14
N MET A 446 -15.32 27.47 15.74
CA MET A 446 -15.27 26.46 16.81
C MET A 446 -16.04 26.90 18.06
N ASP A 447 -15.86 28.16 18.47
CA ASP A 447 -16.49 28.74 19.66
C ASP A 447 -18.02 28.86 19.50
N GLN A 448 -18.48 29.21 18.29
CA GLN A 448 -19.90 29.21 17.93
C GLN A 448 -20.50 27.81 18.04
N LEU A 449 -19.87 26.80 17.42
CA LEU A 449 -20.33 25.41 17.49
C LEU A 449 -20.38 24.88 18.93
N PHE A 450 -19.43 25.26 19.78
CA PHE A 450 -19.44 24.88 21.19
C PHE A 450 -20.61 25.48 21.95
N THR A 451 -20.89 26.76 21.71
CA THR A 451 -22.03 27.46 22.33
C THR A 451 -23.35 26.83 21.89
N GLU A 452 -23.51 26.56 20.59
CA GLU A 452 -24.70 25.91 20.03
C GLU A 452 -24.92 24.50 20.62
N MET A 453 -23.85 23.70 20.75
CA MET A 453 -23.92 22.38 21.37
C MET A 453 -24.31 22.44 22.86
N GLN A 454 -23.81 23.41 23.62
CA GLN A 454 -24.19 23.59 25.03
C GLN A 454 -25.65 24.01 25.16
N GLU A 455 -26.12 24.91 24.30
CA GLU A 455 -27.52 25.33 24.28
C GLU A 455 -28.46 24.18 23.90
N GLU A 456 -28.08 23.32 22.96
CA GLU A 456 -28.85 22.13 22.57
C GLU A 456 -28.90 21.08 23.70
N ALA A 457 -27.76 20.81 24.36
CA ALA A 457 -27.71 19.93 25.52
C ALA A 457 -28.58 20.44 26.68
N TYR A 458 -28.57 21.75 26.94
CA TYR A 458 -29.41 22.38 27.95
C TYR A 458 -30.90 22.26 27.61
N LYS A 459 -31.31 22.53 26.35
CA LYS A 459 -32.70 22.37 25.88
C LYS A 459 -33.19 20.93 25.98
N ASN A 460 -32.33 19.95 25.68
CA ASN A 460 -32.65 18.53 25.78
C ASN A 460 -32.85 18.09 27.24
N GLN A 461 -32.06 18.63 28.18
CA GLN A 461 -32.28 18.40 29.61
C GLN A 461 -33.58 19.05 30.13
N GLU A 462 -33.90 20.27 29.69
CA GLU A 462 -35.16 20.95 30.07
C GLU A 462 -36.39 20.19 29.54
N THR A 463 -36.31 19.63 28.33
CA THR A 463 -37.40 18.82 27.75
C THR A 463 -37.56 17.46 28.45
N GLU A 464 -36.47 16.77 28.83
CA GLU A 464 -36.56 15.54 29.65
C GLU A 464 -37.16 15.79 31.04
N ILE A 465 -36.84 16.92 31.68
CA ILE A 465 -37.41 17.30 32.98
C ILE A 465 -38.90 17.65 32.88
N THR A 466 -39.37 18.13 31.72
CA THR A 466 -40.78 18.51 31.51
C THR A 466 -41.67 17.32 31.13
N ILE A 467 -41.09 16.17 30.77
CA ILE A 467 -41.82 14.95 30.35
C ILE A 467 -42.00 13.94 31.53
N LEU A 468 -41.34 14.17 32.67
CA LEU A 468 -41.52 13.44 33.94
C LEU A 468 -42.56 14.11 34.83
#